data_AF-A0A1C6SM23-F1
#
_entry.id   AF-A0A1C6SM23-F1
#
_cell.length_a   1.000
_cell.length_b   1.000
_cell.length_c   1.000
_cell.angle_alpha   90.00
_cell.angle_beta   90.00
_cell.angle_gamma   90.00
#
_symmetry.space_group_name_H-M   'P 1'
#
loop_
_entity.id
_entity.type
_entity.pdbx_description
1 polymer ?
#
loop_
_entity_poly.entity_id
_entity_poly.type
_entity_poly.pdbx_seq_one_letter_code
_entity_poly.pdbx_strand_id
1 'polypeptide(L)'
;MRRLQPPGRLLTVLVALGLVTTSAVPAAAEVDAGGTRPPESVRLLAKATADECFAGIGVDYPAGPPCAVGQEKVNQSYVWGLAKAGRKLWFGTGANVLCLKPEGYQAGDPVLNDDFTCEYASSQPARQNPDLPPNIGDHRPPEVYTYDLANERLSERTADITGASAADAALLRSTAGLRSGAAHQGVVMLGGPSIVGGINLFAFDALTGHYLGSTNLSDYENIRHFTVADGALYAGVGMGTNGGDAGRVLRWTGDRTDPFAFAVVGDLPTQAADIAAHKGRLYVSTWPKAVVEGSATGPEATNNTADLASIWMSPPLADGEPGLTPADAAGWTQVWSPAEYEPDPVVRRAYALGGLASYGGYLYWGSMHVPLQATTLHIKVYPPKSQEQLQATIKNTQRAFVVLRGKDFGGADEKVETLYGESELPKFDPKANNGVGAWSTVPTGVTPVHGASGFGDPYNLYAWKMMVAGGRLYIGTMDFAYIALEGEMPAEPEPGYDAPTFGSDLWSFDAPGRPARAVDKTGFGNPLNQGVRTMVADGSTLYIGMANPMNLRTDPSTHLGGWELHKLTRR
;
A
#
# COMPACT_ATOMS: atom_id res chain seq x y z
N MET A 1 -43.60 4.09 -20.00
CA MET A 1 -43.31 3.51 -18.67
C MET A 1 -43.29 1.99 -18.75
N ARG A 2 -42.10 1.42 -18.96
CA ARG A 2 -41.75 0.02 -18.69
C ARG A 2 -40.33 0.06 -18.14
N ARG A 3 -40.17 -0.26 -16.85
CA ARG A 3 -38.86 -0.36 -16.21
C ARG A 3 -38.16 -1.58 -16.82
N LEU A 4 -37.09 -1.34 -17.57
CA LEU A 4 -36.09 -2.36 -17.84
C LEU A 4 -35.22 -2.48 -16.59
N GLN A 5 -35.20 -3.66 -15.96
CA GLN A 5 -34.16 -4.02 -14.99
C GLN A 5 -32.83 -4.13 -15.73
N PRO A 6 -31.72 -3.60 -15.19
CA PRO A 6 -30.40 -3.89 -15.73
C PRO A 6 -29.93 -5.27 -15.21
N PRO A 7 -29.29 -6.09 -16.07
CA PRO A 7 -28.50 -7.23 -15.64
C PRO A 7 -27.13 -6.71 -15.20
N GLY A 8 -26.73 -7.00 -13.96
CA GLY A 8 -25.46 -6.48 -13.42
C GLY A 8 -25.30 -6.76 -11.93
N ARG A 9 -25.33 -8.05 -11.55
CA ARG A 9 -24.82 -8.49 -10.24
C ARG A 9 -23.66 -9.44 -10.50
N LEU A 10 -22.46 -8.87 -10.64
CA LEU A 10 -21.21 -9.63 -10.68
C LEU A 10 -20.32 -9.39 -9.44
N LEU A 11 -20.80 -8.62 -8.45
CA LEU A 11 -20.03 -8.30 -7.25
C LEU A 11 -20.64 -8.77 -5.92
N THR A 12 -21.69 -9.58 -5.94
CA THR A 12 -22.17 -10.22 -4.70
C THR A 12 -21.42 -11.53 -4.49
N VAL A 13 -20.17 -11.48 -4.00
CA VAL A 13 -19.44 -12.67 -3.53
C VAL A 13 -19.77 -12.87 -2.06
N LEU A 14 -20.84 -13.62 -1.77
CA LEU A 14 -20.96 -14.27 -0.47
C LEU A 14 -19.87 -15.34 -0.38
N VAL A 15 -18.75 -15.00 0.26
CA VAL A 15 -17.71 -15.96 0.65
C VAL A 15 -18.26 -16.79 1.80
N ALA A 16 -19.02 -17.85 1.50
CA ALA A 16 -19.28 -18.91 2.48
C ALA A 16 -18.10 -19.90 2.42
N LEU A 17 -17.18 -19.83 3.39
CA LEU A 17 -16.09 -20.78 3.52
C LEU A 17 -16.62 -22.14 3.96
N GLY A 18 -16.77 -23.06 3.00
CA GLY A 18 -16.88 -24.48 3.30
C GLY A 18 -15.71 -24.97 4.16
N LEU A 19 -16.06 -25.55 5.31
CA LEU A 19 -15.26 -26.13 6.39
C LEU A 19 -13.98 -26.87 5.96
N VAL A 20 -12.87 -26.55 6.63
CA VAL A 20 -11.81 -27.52 6.95
C VAL A 20 -11.76 -27.61 8.47
N THR A 21 -12.24 -28.71 9.02
CA THR A 21 -12.10 -29.03 10.44
C THR A 21 -10.66 -29.45 10.71
N THR A 22 -9.83 -28.53 11.18
CA THR A 22 -8.73 -28.88 12.06
C THR A 22 -9.17 -28.50 13.47
N SER A 23 -8.99 -29.40 14.42
CA SER A 23 -9.27 -29.14 15.83
C SER A 23 -8.33 -28.04 16.34
N ALA A 24 -8.74 -26.78 16.17
CA ALA A 24 -8.15 -25.64 16.84
C ALA A 24 -8.42 -25.79 18.33
N VAL A 25 -7.36 -25.96 19.11
CA VAL A 25 -7.39 -25.62 20.53
C VAL A 25 -7.74 -24.13 20.56
N PRO A 26 -8.80 -23.70 21.26
CA PRO A 26 -9.13 -22.29 21.33
C PRO A 26 -7.93 -21.56 21.93
N ALA A 27 -7.32 -20.67 21.14
CA ALA A 27 -6.47 -19.63 21.68
C ALA A 27 -7.39 -18.75 22.53
N ALA A 28 -7.48 -19.08 23.82
CA ALA A 28 -8.10 -18.21 24.78
C ALA A 28 -7.43 -16.84 24.63
N ALA A 29 -8.24 -15.82 24.39
CA ALA A 29 -7.84 -14.45 24.63
C ALA A 29 -7.36 -14.39 26.09
N GLU A 30 -6.04 -14.41 26.29
CA GLU A 30 -5.46 -14.11 27.58
C GLU A 30 -5.78 -12.64 27.86
N VAL A 31 -6.84 -12.47 28.64
CA VAL A 31 -7.12 -11.25 29.38
C VAL A 31 -5.85 -10.89 30.14
N ASP A 32 -5.33 -9.70 29.84
CA ASP A 32 -4.13 -9.08 30.39
C ASP A 32 -4.08 -9.24 31.93
N ALA A 33 -3.40 -10.29 32.38
CA ALA A 33 -3.14 -10.54 33.79
C ALA A 33 -1.92 -9.72 34.22
N GLY A 34 -2.18 -8.51 34.72
CA GLY A 34 -1.28 -7.86 35.69
C GLY A 34 -0.45 -6.69 35.16
N GLY A 35 -1.12 -5.58 34.87
CA GLY A 35 -0.50 -4.25 34.80
C GLY A 35 -1.18 -3.37 33.77
N THR A 36 -2.25 -2.67 34.15
CA THR A 36 -3.00 -1.74 33.29
C THR A 36 -2.07 -0.64 32.75
N ARG A 37 -1.52 -0.88 31.56
CA ARG A 37 -0.73 0.11 30.82
C ARG A 37 -1.68 1.15 30.26
N PRO A 38 -1.31 2.45 30.26
CA PRO A 38 -2.20 3.48 29.75
C PRO A 38 -2.52 3.22 28.27
N PRO A 39 -3.80 3.28 27.85
CA PRO A 39 -4.17 3.14 26.45
C PRO A 39 -3.52 4.26 25.63
N GLU A 40 -3.15 3.97 24.39
CA GLU A 40 -2.75 5.00 23.46
C GLU A 40 -3.88 6.03 23.28
N SER A 41 -3.54 7.31 23.21
CA SER A 41 -4.49 8.37 22.86
C SER A 41 -4.35 8.69 21.38
N VAL A 42 -5.46 8.58 20.64
CA VAL A 42 -5.56 8.99 19.24
C VAL A 42 -6.21 10.37 19.18
N ARG A 43 -5.72 11.22 18.28
CA ARG A 43 -6.34 12.52 17.98
C ARG A 43 -6.27 12.80 16.47
N LEU A 44 -7.42 13.11 15.88
CA LEU A 44 -7.51 13.65 14.53
C LEU A 44 -6.85 15.04 14.49
N LEU A 45 -5.88 15.23 13.60
CA LEU A 45 -5.17 16.49 13.39
C LEU A 45 -5.77 17.30 12.24
N ALA A 46 -6.09 16.62 11.14
CA ALA A 46 -6.58 17.23 9.92
C ALA A 46 -7.32 16.19 9.06
N LYS A 47 -8.19 16.67 8.17
CA LYS A 47 -8.95 15.87 7.21
C LYS A 47 -9.10 16.62 5.90
N ALA A 48 -9.22 15.87 4.80
CA ALA A 48 -9.59 16.39 3.50
C ALA A 48 -10.93 17.16 3.53
N THR A 49 -11.04 18.18 2.69
CA THR A 49 -12.30 18.88 2.39
C THR A 49 -12.78 18.51 1.00
N ALA A 50 -14.05 18.78 0.69
CA ALA A 50 -14.53 18.67 -0.68
C ALA A 50 -13.69 19.56 -1.62
N ASP A 51 -13.46 19.08 -2.84
CA ASP A 51 -12.61 19.71 -3.84
C ASP A 51 -13.25 19.75 -5.24
N GLU A 52 -14.42 19.12 -5.41
CA GLU A 52 -15.15 19.07 -6.68
C GLU A 52 -16.67 18.97 -6.44
N CYS A 53 -17.46 19.37 -7.44
CA CYS A 53 -18.91 19.13 -7.46
C CYS A 53 -19.26 18.05 -8.48
N PHE A 54 -19.97 17.02 -8.04
CA PHE A 54 -20.40 15.90 -8.86
C PHE A 54 -21.89 15.99 -9.18
N ALA A 55 -22.24 16.01 -10.47
CA ALA A 55 -23.62 16.08 -10.95
C ALA A 55 -24.09 14.79 -11.65
N GLY A 56 -23.25 13.76 -11.72
CA GLY A 56 -23.52 12.48 -12.39
C GLY A 56 -22.40 12.05 -13.33
N ILE A 57 -22.31 10.74 -13.59
CA ILE A 57 -21.37 10.17 -14.57
C ILE A 57 -21.66 10.74 -15.94
N GLY A 58 -20.62 11.16 -16.67
CA GLY A 58 -20.79 11.69 -18.02
C GLY A 58 -21.27 13.15 -18.08
N VAL A 59 -21.46 13.80 -16.93
CA VAL A 59 -21.90 15.20 -16.81
C VAL A 59 -20.68 16.09 -16.56
N ASP A 60 -20.70 17.33 -17.03
CA ASP A 60 -19.67 18.31 -16.69
C ASP A 60 -19.82 18.74 -15.22
N TYR A 61 -18.70 18.86 -14.52
CA TYR A 61 -18.61 19.20 -13.12
C TYR A 61 -19.03 20.65 -12.89
N PRO A 62 -20.04 20.90 -12.05
CA PRO A 62 -20.42 22.26 -11.68
C PRO A 62 -19.30 23.00 -10.93
N ALA A 63 -19.40 24.32 -10.90
CA ALA A 63 -18.51 25.14 -10.07
C ALA A 63 -18.78 24.92 -8.57
N GLY A 64 -17.72 25.03 -7.77
CA GLY A 64 -17.72 24.81 -6.33
C GLY A 64 -16.51 23.95 -5.92
N PRO A 65 -16.44 23.52 -4.65
CA PRO A 65 -17.41 23.73 -3.58
C PRO A 65 -17.46 25.17 -3.01
N PRO A 66 -18.56 25.58 -2.32
CA PRO A 66 -19.79 24.81 -2.10
C PRO A 66 -20.58 24.62 -3.40
N CYS A 67 -21.21 23.46 -3.56
CA CYS A 67 -21.88 23.09 -4.80
C CYS A 67 -23.23 23.79 -4.94
N ALA A 68 -23.40 24.60 -6.00
CA ALA A 68 -24.70 25.16 -6.35
C ALA A 68 -25.64 24.12 -6.98
N VAL A 69 -25.04 23.13 -7.68
CA VAL A 69 -25.71 22.00 -8.33
C VAL A 69 -24.87 20.75 -8.09
N GLY A 70 -25.52 19.61 -7.91
CA GLY A 70 -24.86 18.35 -7.62
C GLY A 70 -24.51 18.18 -6.14
N GLN A 71 -23.65 17.21 -5.85
CA GLN A 71 -23.14 16.92 -4.52
C GLN A 71 -21.65 17.22 -4.41
N GLU A 72 -21.19 17.58 -3.22
CA GLU A 72 -19.77 17.73 -2.93
C GLU A 72 -19.06 16.38 -3.06
N LYS A 73 -17.85 16.41 -3.64
CA LYS A 73 -16.97 15.25 -3.83
C LYS A 73 -15.59 15.56 -3.26
N VAL A 74 -14.99 14.57 -2.59
CA VAL A 74 -13.65 14.64 -2.00
C VAL A 74 -12.73 13.71 -2.77
N ASN A 75 -12.02 14.24 -3.77
CA ASN A 75 -11.13 13.43 -4.60
C ASN A 75 -9.86 13.02 -3.84
N GLN A 76 -9.32 13.89 -2.97
CA GLN A 76 -8.10 13.60 -2.21
C GLN A 76 -8.30 12.47 -1.19
N SER A 77 -7.98 11.24 -1.59
CA SER A 77 -8.32 10.04 -0.84
C SER A 77 -7.29 9.68 0.23
N TYR A 78 -5.99 9.82 -0.09
CA TYR A 78 -4.89 9.27 0.72
C TYR A 78 -3.93 10.36 1.20
N VAL A 79 -3.44 10.25 2.45
CA VAL A 79 -2.11 10.81 2.81
C VAL A 79 -1.07 9.83 2.27
N TRP A 80 -0.61 10.06 1.04
CA TRP A 80 0.07 9.02 0.28
C TRP A 80 1.58 8.94 0.54
N GLY A 81 2.21 10.09 0.80
CA GLY A 81 3.59 10.25 1.24
C GLY A 81 3.64 11.18 2.45
N LEU A 82 4.49 10.90 3.43
CA LEU A 82 4.55 11.62 4.71
C LEU A 82 6.00 11.74 5.18
N ALA A 83 6.40 12.93 5.59
CA ALA A 83 7.71 13.23 6.15
C ALA A 83 7.58 14.16 7.36
N LYS A 84 8.58 14.11 8.24
CA LYS A 84 8.71 15.06 9.34
C LYS A 84 10.00 15.86 9.19
N ALA A 85 9.87 17.19 9.20
CA ALA A 85 10.98 18.12 9.15
C ALA A 85 10.89 19.10 10.33
N GLY A 86 11.73 18.90 11.34
CA GLY A 86 11.67 19.68 12.57
C GLY A 86 10.29 19.59 13.23
N ARG A 87 9.58 20.73 13.29
CA ARG A 87 8.23 20.88 13.87
C ARG A 87 7.09 20.73 12.86
N LYS A 88 7.37 20.45 11.59
CA LYS A 88 6.35 20.32 10.55
C LYS A 88 6.26 18.89 10.07
N LEU A 89 5.03 18.41 9.91
CA LEU A 89 4.75 17.29 9.03
C LEU A 89 4.54 17.84 7.63
N TRP A 90 5.08 17.14 6.65
CA TRP A 90 4.88 17.40 5.24
C TRP A 90 4.24 16.17 4.63
N PHE A 91 3.19 16.36 3.84
CA PHE A 91 2.59 15.23 3.14
C PHE A 91 2.07 15.63 1.79
N GLY A 92 2.08 14.64 0.89
CA GLY A 92 1.46 14.72 -0.40
C GLY A 92 0.31 13.72 -0.49
N THR A 93 -0.71 14.05 -1.28
CA THR A 93 -1.93 13.23 -1.36
C THR A 93 -1.94 12.29 -2.56
N GLY A 94 -2.91 11.39 -2.57
CA GLY A 94 -3.33 10.63 -3.75
C GLY A 94 -4.82 10.82 -3.97
N ALA A 95 -5.19 11.26 -5.17
CA ALA A 95 -6.59 11.50 -5.52
C ALA A 95 -7.20 10.28 -6.21
N ASN A 96 -8.45 9.95 -5.85
CA ASN A 96 -9.26 8.86 -6.42
C ASN A 96 -8.51 7.53 -6.61
N VAL A 97 -7.59 7.18 -5.71
CA VAL A 97 -6.66 6.06 -5.92
C VAL A 97 -7.38 4.73 -6.16
N LEU A 98 -8.58 4.54 -5.61
CA LEU A 98 -9.42 3.37 -5.87
C LEU A 98 -9.82 3.22 -7.36
N CYS A 99 -9.99 4.35 -8.04
CA CYS A 99 -10.44 4.47 -9.43
C CYS A 99 -9.28 4.55 -10.44
N LEU A 100 -8.01 4.53 -9.97
CA LEU A 100 -6.84 4.45 -10.84
C LEU A 100 -6.43 2.98 -11.00
N LYS A 101 -6.73 2.38 -12.15
CA LYS A 101 -6.43 0.96 -12.40
C LYS A 101 -5.16 0.78 -13.24
N PRO A 102 -4.32 -0.23 -12.98
CA PRO A 102 -3.22 -0.60 -13.86
C PRO A 102 -3.70 -0.87 -15.30
N GLU A 103 -2.82 -0.67 -16.28
CA GLU A 103 -3.09 -1.04 -17.67
C GLU A 103 -3.39 -2.55 -17.78
N GLY A 104 -4.32 -2.92 -18.67
CA GLY A 104 -4.77 -4.31 -18.84
C GLY A 104 -5.81 -4.79 -17.83
N TYR A 105 -6.04 -4.06 -16.73
CA TYR A 105 -7.30 -4.17 -16.00
C TYR A 105 -8.38 -3.56 -16.89
N GLN A 106 -9.42 -4.31 -17.26
CA GLN A 106 -10.52 -3.70 -18.00
C GLN A 106 -11.08 -2.59 -17.12
N ALA A 107 -10.98 -1.33 -17.56
CA ALA A 107 -11.72 -0.24 -16.97
C ALA A 107 -13.18 -0.69 -17.01
N GLY A 108 -13.73 -1.00 -15.84
CA GLY A 108 -15.09 -1.50 -15.75
C GLY A 108 -16.07 -0.44 -16.24
N ASP A 109 -17.33 -0.84 -16.35
CA ASP A 109 -18.41 0.14 -16.41
C ASP A 109 -18.25 1.12 -15.24
N PRO A 110 -18.57 2.41 -15.44
CA PRO A 110 -18.57 3.39 -14.37
C PRO A 110 -19.31 2.89 -13.14
N VAL A 111 -18.71 3.11 -11.96
CA VAL A 111 -19.30 2.72 -10.68
C VAL A 111 -19.90 3.95 -10.02
N LEU A 112 -21.13 3.82 -9.55
CA LEU A 112 -21.81 4.83 -8.74
C LEU A 112 -22.68 4.13 -7.70
N ASN A 113 -22.42 4.43 -6.44
CA ASN A 113 -23.27 4.12 -5.29
C ASN A 113 -23.31 5.34 -4.35
N ASP A 114 -23.88 5.17 -3.16
CA ASP A 114 -24.02 6.25 -2.19
C ASP A 114 -22.68 6.69 -1.56
N ASP A 115 -21.62 5.88 -1.67
CA ASP A 115 -20.34 6.10 -1.00
C ASP A 115 -19.24 6.65 -1.93
N PHE A 116 -19.19 6.18 -3.17
CA PHE A 116 -18.16 6.57 -4.12
C PHE A 116 -18.61 6.49 -5.58
N THR A 117 -17.85 7.19 -6.43
CA THR A 117 -17.93 7.03 -7.88
C THR A 117 -16.55 6.87 -8.50
N CYS A 118 -16.46 5.96 -9.48
CA CYS A 118 -15.36 5.85 -10.43
C CYS A 118 -15.94 6.01 -11.84
N GLU A 119 -15.61 7.10 -12.51
CA GLU A 119 -16.22 7.48 -13.79
C GLU A 119 -15.43 6.94 -15.00
N TYR A 120 -14.14 6.64 -14.83
CA TYR A 120 -13.22 6.18 -15.86
C TYR A 120 -13.26 7.07 -17.11
N ALA A 121 -13.45 6.49 -18.31
CA ALA A 121 -13.59 7.23 -19.57
C ALA A 121 -14.75 8.23 -19.58
N SER A 122 -15.74 8.06 -18.69
CA SER A 122 -16.87 8.96 -18.58
C SER A 122 -16.58 10.16 -17.68
N SER A 123 -15.40 10.27 -17.07
CA SER A 123 -14.99 11.45 -16.29
C SER A 123 -14.80 12.68 -17.19
N GLN A 124 -15.02 13.89 -16.65
CA GLN A 124 -14.76 15.10 -17.43
C GLN A 124 -13.30 15.21 -17.90
N PRO A 125 -12.26 14.88 -17.10
CA PRO A 125 -10.88 14.96 -17.56
C PRO A 125 -10.57 14.01 -18.71
N ALA A 126 -11.10 12.79 -18.70
CA ALA A 126 -10.94 11.87 -19.82
C ALA A 126 -11.67 12.38 -21.09
N ARG A 127 -12.88 12.94 -20.94
CA ARG A 127 -13.60 13.53 -22.09
C ARG A 127 -12.89 14.75 -22.68
N GLN A 128 -12.18 15.51 -21.85
CA GLN A 128 -11.46 16.73 -22.25
C GLN A 128 -10.02 16.44 -22.72
N ASN A 129 -9.48 15.27 -22.38
CA ASN A 129 -8.15 14.83 -22.80
C ASN A 129 -8.21 13.42 -23.41
N PRO A 130 -8.36 13.32 -24.74
CA PRO A 130 -8.40 12.02 -25.44
C PRO A 130 -7.16 11.15 -25.26
N ASP A 131 -6.01 11.74 -24.87
CA ASP A 131 -4.77 11.01 -24.64
C ASP A 131 -4.71 10.40 -23.22
N LEU A 132 -5.64 10.75 -22.32
CA LEU A 132 -5.73 10.15 -20.99
C LEU A 132 -6.38 8.75 -21.10
N PRO A 133 -5.67 7.66 -20.75
CA PRO A 133 -6.24 6.33 -20.82
C PRO A 133 -7.51 6.18 -19.96
N PRO A 134 -8.55 5.48 -20.45
CA PRO A 134 -9.81 5.24 -19.73
C PRO A 134 -9.65 4.75 -18.28
N ASN A 135 -8.69 3.85 -18.03
CA ASN A 135 -8.42 3.23 -16.74
C ASN A 135 -7.88 4.20 -15.67
N ILE A 136 -7.47 5.41 -16.06
CA ILE A 136 -7.03 6.47 -15.17
C ILE A 136 -7.81 7.79 -15.39
N GLY A 137 -9.00 7.72 -15.98
CA GLY A 137 -9.82 8.91 -16.26
C GLY A 137 -10.17 9.74 -15.01
N ASP A 138 -10.31 9.09 -13.85
CA ASP A 138 -10.56 9.75 -12.57
C ASP A 138 -9.34 10.48 -11.98
N HIS A 139 -8.23 10.53 -12.70
CA HIS A 139 -7.03 11.25 -12.28
C HIS A 139 -7.33 12.70 -11.89
N ARG A 140 -6.77 13.13 -10.75
CA ARG A 140 -6.68 14.53 -10.33
C ARG A 140 -5.26 14.79 -9.82
N PRO A 141 -4.70 15.99 -10.04
CA PRO A 141 -3.41 16.34 -9.47
C PRO A 141 -3.43 16.17 -7.93
N PRO A 142 -2.34 15.66 -7.34
CA PRO A 142 -2.20 15.60 -5.89
C PRO A 142 -1.96 16.99 -5.31
N GLU A 143 -2.21 17.08 -4.02
CA GLU A 143 -2.00 18.28 -3.21
C GLU A 143 -0.85 18.09 -2.23
N VAL A 144 -0.24 19.20 -1.82
CA VAL A 144 0.84 19.24 -0.85
C VAL A 144 0.39 19.99 0.38
N TYR A 145 0.69 19.43 1.56
CA TYR A 145 0.31 20.02 2.82
C TYR A 145 1.48 20.08 3.81
N THR A 146 1.42 21.08 4.67
CA THR A 146 2.17 21.12 5.93
C THR A 146 1.22 21.11 7.11
N TYR A 147 1.56 20.36 8.16
CA TYR A 147 0.93 20.47 9.47
C TYR A 147 1.97 20.91 10.50
N ASP A 148 1.75 22.07 11.10
CA ASP A 148 2.65 22.66 12.09
C ASP A 148 2.31 22.15 13.48
N LEU A 149 3.22 21.40 14.09
CA LEU A 149 3.00 20.71 15.37
C LEU A 149 2.97 21.66 16.57
N ALA A 150 3.46 22.89 16.44
CA ALA A 150 3.54 23.84 17.55
C ALA A 150 2.23 24.61 17.75
N ASN A 151 1.57 24.98 16.67
CA ASN A 151 0.30 25.72 16.69
C ASN A 151 -0.88 24.92 16.13
N GLU A 152 -0.65 23.65 15.78
CA GLU A 152 -1.66 22.70 15.31
C GLU A 152 -2.40 23.17 14.04
N ARG A 153 -1.66 23.77 13.11
CA ARG A 153 -2.22 24.38 11.90
C ARG A 153 -1.86 23.61 10.64
N LEU A 154 -2.89 23.20 9.88
CA LEU A 154 -2.76 22.73 8.51
C LEU A 154 -2.54 23.93 7.56
N SER A 155 -1.70 23.76 6.54
CA SER A 155 -1.56 24.70 5.43
C SER A 155 -1.37 23.94 4.13
N GLU A 156 -2.22 24.22 3.17
CA GLU A 156 -2.12 23.81 1.77
C GLU A 156 -0.92 24.53 1.12
N ARG A 157 -0.16 23.84 0.27
CA ARG A 157 1.11 24.27 -0.33
C ARG A 157 1.19 24.03 -1.84
N THR A 158 0.13 23.55 -2.48
CA THR A 158 0.08 23.26 -3.91
C THR A 158 0.30 24.51 -4.75
N ALA A 159 -0.19 25.66 -4.28
CA ALA A 159 0.05 26.95 -4.93
C ALA A 159 1.56 27.32 -4.99
N ASP A 160 2.37 26.82 -4.05
CA ASP A 160 3.82 27.07 -4.06
C ASP A 160 4.50 26.38 -5.26
N ILE A 161 3.92 25.27 -5.76
CA ILE A 161 4.39 24.56 -6.97
C ILE A 161 3.75 25.17 -8.22
N THR A 162 2.41 25.26 -8.24
CA THR A 162 1.69 25.65 -9.46
C THR A 162 1.89 27.13 -9.83
N GLY A 163 2.21 27.97 -8.84
CA GLY A 163 2.56 29.38 -9.04
C GLY A 163 4.03 29.63 -9.38
N ALA A 164 4.91 28.62 -9.26
CA ALA A 164 6.34 28.79 -9.52
C ALA A 164 6.65 28.92 -11.02
N SER A 165 6.16 27.98 -11.83
CA SER A 165 6.23 28.05 -13.30
C SER A 165 5.20 27.14 -13.96
N ALA A 166 4.96 27.35 -15.27
CA ALA A 166 4.10 26.47 -16.05
C ALA A 166 4.64 25.02 -16.14
N ALA A 167 5.97 24.85 -16.08
CA ALA A 167 6.62 23.54 -16.10
C ALA A 167 6.41 22.80 -14.78
N ASP A 168 6.60 23.45 -13.63
CA ASP A 168 6.34 22.87 -12.31
C ASP A 168 4.86 22.48 -12.16
N ALA A 169 3.97 23.36 -12.63
CA ALA A 169 2.54 23.07 -12.66
C ALA A 169 2.21 21.87 -13.57
N ALA A 170 2.91 21.69 -14.69
CA ALA A 170 2.72 20.54 -15.58
C ALA A 170 3.17 19.24 -14.93
N LEU A 171 4.31 19.24 -14.23
CA LEU A 171 4.79 18.08 -13.50
C LEU A 171 3.82 17.69 -12.39
N LEU A 172 3.30 18.65 -11.61
CA LEU A 172 2.30 18.30 -10.61
C LEU A 172 1.02 17.74 -11.24
N ARG A 173 0.53 18.35 -12.33
CA ARG A 173 -0.66 17.85 -13.04
C ARG A 173 -0.50 16.44 -13.57
N SER A 174 0.70 16.06 -14.02
CA SER A 174 0.98 14.72 -14.51
C SER A 174 1.38 13.73 -13.42
N THR A 175 1.43 14.12 -12.15
CA THR A 175 1.77 13.21 -11.05
C THR A 175 0.53 12.44 -10.62
N ALA A 176 0.50 11.10 -10.70
CA ALA A 176 -0.67 10.30 -10.28
C ALA A 176 -0.97 10.45 -8.78
N GLY A 177 0.08 10.65 -7.99
CA GLY A 177 -0.03 11.10 -6.62
C GLY A 177 1.30 11.04 -5.88
N LEU A 178 1.44 11.83 -4.83
CA LEU A 178 2.70 12.03 -4.10
C LEU A 178 2.91 10.91 -3.08
N ARG A 179 3.28 9.74 -3.59
CA ARG A 179 3.36 8.47 -2.89
C ARG A 179 4.54 8.32 -1.92
N SER A 180 5.55 9.18 -2.05
CA SER A 180 6.78 9.13 -1.27
C SER A 180 7.07 10.49 -0.63
N GLY A 181 7.66 10.48 0.57
CA GLY A 181 8.05 11.68 1.30
C GLY A 181 9.28 11.45 2.17
N ALA A 182 10.17 12.44 2.22
CA ALA A 182 11.35 12.44 3.08
C ALA A 182 11.72 13.86 3.53
N ALA A 183 12.47 13.93 4.63
CA ALA A 183 13.19 15.14 5.02
C ALA A 183 14.62 14.76 5.40
N HIS A 184 15.61 15.37 4.77
CA HIS A 184 17.02 15.13 5.06
C HIS A 184 17.87 16.37 4.77
N GLN A 185 18.84 16.66 5.64
CA GLN A 185 19.80 17.77 5.50
C GLN A 185 19.17 19.14 5.08
N GLY A 186 17.96 19.41 5.55
CA GLY A 186 17.28 20.67 5.30
C GLY A 186 16.46 20.73 4.01
N VAL A 187 16.31 19.61 3.30
CA VAL A 187 15.41 19.47 2.15
C VAL A 187 14.27 18.53 2.53
N VAL A 188 13.04 18.90 2.18
CA VAL A 188 11.89 17.99 2.11
C VAL A 188 11.68 17.61 0.67
N MET A 189 11.57 16.32 0.40
CA MET A 189 11.22 15.79 -0.92
C MET A 189 9.89 15.07 -0.86
N LEU A 190 9.00 15.39 -1.80
CA LEU A 190 7.79 14.64 -2.08
C LEU A 190 7.86 14.13 -3.52
N GLY A 191 7.43 12.91 -3.75
CA GLY A 191 7.59 12.28 -5.06
C GLY A 191 6.52 11.25 -5.37
N GLY A 192 6.30 11.03 -6.67
CA GLY A 192 5.25 10.15 -7.15
C GLY A 192 5.40 9.73 -8.60
N PRO A 193 4.78 8.60 -9.00
CA PRO A 193 4.73 8.19 -10.40
C PRO A 193 4.01 9.23 -11.25
N SER A 194 4.45 9.42 -12.49
CA SER A 194 3.76 10.24 -13.46
C SER A 194 2.83 9.40 -14.35
N ILE A 195 1.66 9.95 -14.68
CA ILE A 195 0.72 9.33 -15.64
C ILE A 195 1.19 9.45 -17.10
N VAL A 196 2.30 10.13 -17.36
CA VAL A 196 2.91 10.26 -18.70
C VAL A 196 4.33 9.67 -18.76
N GLY A 197 4.72 8.88 -17.75
CA GLY A 197 6.04 8.29 -17.63
C GLY A 197 7.00 9.10 -16.76
N GLY A 198 7.95 8.42 -16.13
CA GLY A 198 8.87 9.03 -15.18
C GLY A 198 8.34 9.09 -13.73
N ILE A 199 9.21 9.53 -12.83
CA ILE A 199 8.85 9.90 -11.45
C ILE A 199 9.02 11.40 -11.28
N ASN A 200 7.96 12.07 -10.84
CA ASN A 200 8.03 13.50 -10.52
C ASN A 200 8.45 13.70 -9.07
N LEU A 201 9.44 14.57 -8.84
CA LEU A 201 9.94 14.96 -7.52
C LEU A 201 9.78 16.46 -7.30
N PHE A 202 9.43 16.84 -6.08
CA PHE A 202 9.23 18.22 -5.64
C PHE A 202 10.02 18.45 -4.36
N ALA A 203 10.82 19.51 -4.32
CA ALA A 203 11.69 19.81 -3.20
C ALA A 203 11.29 21.13 -2.51
N PHE A 204 11.42 21.16 -1.19
CA PHE A 204 11.17 22.33 -0.35
C PHE A 204 12.29 22.50 0.66
N ASP A 205 12.65 23.73 0.99
CA ASP A 205 13.56 24.00 2.10
C ASP A 205 12.82 23.71 3.42
N ALA A 206 13.37 22.80 4.21
CA ALA A 206 12.74 22.30 5.43
C ALA A 206 12.57 23.38 6.51
N LEU A 207 13.39 24.43 6.50
CA LEU A 207 13.42 25.48 7.50
C LEU A 207 12.40 26.58 7.16
N THR A 208 12.51 27.14 5.96
CA THR A 208 11.70 28.26 5.46
C THR A 208 10.36 27.79 4.91
N GLY A 209 10.30 26.57 4.36
CA GLY A 209 9.16 26.06 3.60
C GLY A 209 9.11 26.55 2.15
N HIS A 210 10.14 27.25 1.68
CA HIS A 210 10.20 27.71 0.28
C HIS A 210 10.32 26.53 -0.67
N TYR A 211 9.59 26.60 -1.78
CA TYR A 211 9.74 25.67 -2.88
C TYR A 211 11.13 25.83 -3.54
N LEU A 212 11.83 24.72 -3.73
CA LEU A 212 13.18 24.66 -4.31
C LEU A 212 13.18 24.24 -5.79
N GLY A 213 12.09 23.63 -6.27
CA GLY A 213 11.93 23.22 -7.67
C GLY A 213 11.28 21.85 -7.82
N SER A 214 11.19 21.38 -9.06
CA SER A 214 10.79 20.02 -9.39
C SER A 214 11.62 19.44 -10.54
N THR A 215 11.58 18.12 -10.66
CA THR A 215 12.15 17.38 -11.79
C THR A 215 11.31 16.16 -12.12
N ASN A 216 11.50 15.62 -13.33
CA ASN A 216 11.05 14.28 -13.71
C ASN A 216 12.30 13.40 -13.89
N LEU A 217 12.34 12.27 -13.18
CA LEU A 217 13.33 11.23 -13.40
C LEU A 217 12.74 10.21 -14.39
N SER A 218 13.01 10.40 -15.67
CA SER A 218 12.38 9.65 -16.77
C SER A 218 12.81 8.18 -16.87
N ASP A 219 13.93 7.82 -16.25
CA ASP A 219 14.44 6.44 -16.26
C ASP A 219 13.66 5.50 -15.33
N TYR A 220 12.76 6.06 -14.52
CA TYR A 220 12.04 5.35 -13.45
C TYR A 220 10.54 5.61 -13.54
N GLU A 221 9.71 4.72 -12.99
CA GLU A 221 8.25 4.78 -13.16
C GLU A 221 7.46 4.73 -11.85
N ASN A 222 8.11 4.37 -10.73
CA ASN A 222 7.43 4.23 -9.45
C ASN A 222 8.38 4.47 -8.26
N ILE A 223 7.89 5.15 -7.23
CA ILE A 223 8.60 5.41 -5.96
C ILE A 223 7.61 5.29 -4.80
N ARG A 224 8.08 4.80 -3.65
CA ARG A 224 7.22 4.59 -2.48
C ARG A 224 7.76 5.08 -1.15
N HIS A 225 9.04 4.87 -0.88
CA HIS A 225 9.59 5.18 0.43
C HIS A 225 11.05 5.59 0.32
N PHE A 226 11.41 6.52 1.20
CA PHE A 226 12.78 6.87 1.48
C PHE A 226 13.19 6.36 2.86
N THR A 227 14.46 6.04 3.05
CA THR A 227 15.02 5.79 4.38
C THR A 227 16.34 6.52 4.56
N VAL A 228 16.61 6.97 5.78
CA VAL A 228 17.93 7.51 6.15
C VAL A 228 18.72 6.40 6.82
N ALA A 229 19.91 6.13 6.30
CA ALA A 229 20.82 5.13 6.83
C ALA A 229 22.25 5.63 6.72
N ASP A 230 23.04 5.50 7.78
CA ASP A 230 24.44 5.94 7.82
C ASP A 230 24.65 7.38 7.29
N GLY A 231 23.77 8.30 7.70
CA GLY A 231 23.82 9.72 7.32
C GLY A 231 23.39 10.04 5.89
N ALA A 232 23.06 9.05 5.06
CA ALA A 232 22.59 9.22 3.69
C ALA A 232 21.10 8.89 3.53
N LEU A 233 20.44 9.56 2.58
CA LEU A 233 19.04 9.31 2.21
C LEU A 233 19.00 8.37 1.00
N TYR A 234 18.14 7.35 1.06
CA TYR A 234 17.97 6.36 0.00
C TYR A 234 16.52 6.24 -0.42
N ALA A 235 16.28 5.90 -1.68
CA ALA A 235 14.96 5.60 -2.22
C ALA A 235 14.98 4.30 -3.03
N GLY A 236 13.95 3.49 -2.90
CA GLY A 236 13.67 2.42 -3.85
C GLY A 236 12.80 2.93 -5.00
N VAL A 237 13.16 2.60 -6.24
CA VAL A 237 12.38 2.94 -7.44
C VAL A 237 12.16 1.73 -8.35
N GLY A 238 11.12 1.79 -9.19
CA GLY A 238 10.85 0.83 -10.27
C GLY A 238 11.23 1.37 -11.65
N MET A 239 11.62 0.49 -12.56
CA MET A 239 11.93 0.81 -13.97
C MET A 239 10.97 0.12 -14.93
N GLY A 240 10.81 0.69 -16.14
CA GLY A 240 9.87 0.20 -17.14
C GLY A 240 8.42 0.48 -16.76
N THR A 241 7.47 0.35 -17.69
CA THR A 241 6.06 0.72 -17.48
C THR A 241 5.52 0.26 -16.13
N ASN A 242 5.04 1.20 -15.29
CA ASN A 242 4.56 0.96 -13.91
C ASN A 242 5.58 0.34 -12.92
N GLY A 243 6.85 0.20 -13.33
CA GLY A 243 7.94 -0.50 -12.64
C GLY A 243 8.04 -1.99 -13.00
N GLY A 244 7.57 -2.43 -14.17
CA GLY A 244 7.47 -3.84 -14.54
C GLY A 244 8.81 -4.51 -14.83
N ASP A 245 9.81 -3.75 -15.28
CA ASP A 245 11.03 -4.32 -15.83
C ASP A 245 12.05 -4.70 -14.76
N ALA A 246 12.30 -3.81 -13.80
CA ALA A 246 13.31 -3.97 -12.75
C ALA A 246 13.12 -2.96 -11.61
N GLY A 247 14.00 -3.00 -10.61
CA GLY A 247 14.10 -1.99 -9.55
C GLY A 247 15.50 -1.38 -9.43
N ARG A 248 15.57 -0.20 -8.83
CA ARG A 248 16.83 0.44 -8.42
C ARG A 248 16.77 0.96 -7.01
N VAL A 249 17.93 1.08 -6.38
CA VAL A 249 18.11 1.84 -5.14
C VAL A 249 18.92 3.07 -5.46
N LEU A 250 18.38 4.23 -5.12
CA LEU A 250 19.00 5.54 -5.33
C LEU A 250 19.53 6.04 -3.99
N ARG A 251 20.77 6.53 -3.97
CA ARG A 251 21.32 7.35 -2.89
C ARG A 251 21.20 8.82 -3.30
N TRP A 252 20.62 9.64 -2.44
CA TRP A 252 20.62 11.08 -2.64
C TRP A 252 22.03 11.64 -2.38
N THR A 253 22.53 12.41 -3.34
CA THR A 253 23.83 13.09 -3.30
C THR A 253 23.67 14.60 -3.43
N GLY A 254 22.43 15.08 -3.44
CA GLY A 254 22.09 16.48 -3.60
C GLY A 254 22.21 17.29 -2.31
N ASP A 255 21.83 18.55 -2.44
CA ASP A 255 21.73 19.49 -1.33
C ASP A 255 20.58 20.48 -1.55
N ARG A 256 20.58 21.63 -0.88
CA ARG A 256 19.50 22.64 -1.03
C ARG A 256 19.56 23.39 -2.36
N THR A 257 20.71 23.42 -3.01
CA THR A 257 20.96 24.12 -4.29
C THR A 257 20.80 23.19 -5.48
N ASP A 258 21.07 21.90 -5.30
CA ASP A 258 20.79 20.83 -6.25
C ASP A 258 20.04 19.68 -5.55
N PRO A 259 18.73 19.83 -5.31
CA PRO A 259 17.97 18.88 -4.49
C PRO A 259 17.66 17.56 -5.22
N PHE A 260 18.02 17.44 -6.50
CA PHE A 260 17.61 16.31 -7.34
C PHE A 260 18.77 15.43 -7.82
N ALA A 261 19.97 15.60 -7.25
CA ALA A 261 21.08 14.71 -7.54
C ALA A 261 20.96 13.36 -6.81
N PHE A 262 21.01 12.27 -7.59
CA PHE A 262 20.99 10.90 -7.10
C PHE A 262 22.05 10.04 -7.80
N ALA A 263 22.54 9.04 -7.08
CA ALA A 263 23.40 7.99 -7.61
C ALA A 263 22.69 6.63 -7.47
N VAL A 264 22.75 5.79 -8.50
CA VAL A 264 22.28 4.40 -8.41
C VAL A 264 23.28 3.60 -7.56
N VAL A 265 22.79 2.92 -6.54
CA VAL A 265 23.59 2.12 -5.58
C VAL A 265 23.01 0.72 -5.37
N GLY A 266 22.03 0.31 -6.19
CA GLY A 266 21.45 -1.02 -6.15
C GLY A 266 20.70 -1.36 -7.42
N ASP A 267 20.96 -2.53 -7.97
CA ASP A 267 20.24 -3.15 -9.09
C ASP A 267 19.38 -4.30 -8.58
N LEU A 268 18.07 -4.24 -8.81
CA LEU A 268 17.12 -5.24 -8.34
C LEU A 268 16.37 -5.86 -9.54
N PRO A 269 16.12 -7.19 -9.57
CA PRO A 269 15.35 -7.84 -10.63
C PRO A 269 13.89 -7.39 -10.73
N THR A 270 13.35 -6.86 -9.63
CA THR A 270 11.95 -6.43 -9.51
C THR A 270 11.86 -5.09 -8.78
N GLN A 271 10.78 -4.33 -9.01
CA GLN A 271 10.68 -2.96 -8.47
C GLN A 271 10.72 -2.92 -6.95
N ALA A 272 11.41 -1.92 -6.41
CA ALA A 272 11.45 -1.68 -4.97
C ALA A 272 10.08 -1.17 -4.45
N ALA A 273 9.68 -1.69 -3.30
CA ALA A 273 8.37 -1.47 -2.69
C ALA A 273 8.44 -0.74 -1.34
N ASP A 274 9.35 -1.17 -0.46
CA ASP A 274 9.73 -0.47 0.78
C ASP A 274 11.23 -0.67 1.02
N ILE A 275 11.82 0.16 1.88
CA ILE A 275 13.24 0.16 2.19
C ILE A 275 13.47 0.51 3.67
N ALA A 276 14.36 -0.23 4.32
CA ALA A 276 14.71 -0.02 5.73
C ALA A 276 16.18 -0.35 6.00
N ALA A 277 16.78 0.36 6.97
CA ALA A 277 18.09 -0.01 7.51
C ALA A 277 17.94 -1.08 8.60
N HIS A 278 18.83 -2.08 8.57
CA HIS A 278 18.92 -3.10 9.61
C HIS A 278 20.37 -3.58 9.73
N LYS A 279 20.92 -3.58 10.96
CA LYS A 279 22.26 -4.09 11.29
C LYS A 279 23.37 -3.64 10.30
N GLY A 280 23.42 -2.34 9.97
CA GLY A 280 24.46 -1.78 9.10
C GLY A 280 24.31 -2.09 7.61
N ARG A 281 23.14 -2.55 7.17
CA ARG A 281 22.78 -2.78 5.76
C ARG A 281 21.42 -2.15 5.46
N LEU A 282 21.15 -1.94 4.17
CA LEU A 282 19.81 -1.66 3.67
C LEU A 282 19.14 -2.97 3.26
N TYR A 283 17.84 -3.01 3.47
CA TYR A 283 16.97 -4.07 3.00
C TYR A 283 15.85 -3.45 2.18
N VAL A 284 15.51 -4.09 1.08
CA VAL A 284 14.45 -3.65 0.17
C VAL A 284 13.46 -4.80 0.00
N SER A 285 12.18 -4.51 0.23
CA SER A 285 11.10 -5.38 -0.23
C SER A 285 10.73 -5.02 -1.67
N THR A 286 10.37 -5.99 -2.51
CA THR A 286 10.02 -5.74 -3.92
C THR A 286 8.60 -6.20 -4.27
N TRP A 287 8.09 -5.77 -5.43
CA TRP A 287 6.83 -6.24 -6.02
C TRP A 287 7.10 -7.11 -7.24
N PRO A 288 6.30 -8.18 -7.47
CA PRO A 288 6.55 -9.09 -8.58
C PRO A 288 6.12 -8.46 -9.90
N LYS A 289 6.75 -8.84 -11.01
CA LYS A 289 6.42 -8.29 -12.35
C LYS A 289 4.95 -8.48 -12.72
N ALA A 290 4.36 -9.62 -12.37
CA ALA A 290 2.98 -9.95 -12.69
C ALA A 290 1.92 -9.05 -12.01
N VAL A 291 2.24 -8.39 -10.89
CA VAL A 291 1.36 -7.38 -10.26
C VAL A 291 1.40 -6.06 -11.03
N VAL A 292 2.49 -5.80 -11.74
CA VAL A 292 2.82 -4.50 -12.33
C VAL A 292 2.43 -4.44 -13.80
N GLU A 293 2.69 -5.52 -14.54
CA GLU A 293 2.41 -5.60 -15.97
C GLU A 293 0.97 -6.05 -16.27
N GLY A 294 0.19 -6.47 -15.26
CA GLY A 294 -1.11 -7.11 -15.47
C GLY A 294 -1.04 -8.39 -16.33
N SER A 295 0.16 -8.89 -16.59
CA SER A 295 0.44 -9.91 -17.59
C SER A 295 1.39 -10.95 -17.01
N ALA A 296 0.90 -12.18 -16.80
CA ALA A 296 1.79 -13.34 -16.93
C ALA A 296 1.69 -13.88 -18.35
N THR A 297 2.84 -14.22 -18.91
CA THR A 297 3.02 -14.95 -20.15
C THR A 297 3.02 -16.45 -19.86
N GLY A 298 1.92 -17.14 -20.17
CA GLY A 298 1.83 -18.60 -20.30
C GLY A 298 2.21 -19.49 -19.09
N PRO A 299 1.99 -20.82 -19.20
CA PRO A 299 2.31 -21.79 -18.15
C PRO A 299 3.82 -22.06 -17.98
N GLU A 300 4.65 -21.80 -19.01
CA GLU A 300 6.11 -22.00 -18.98
C GLU A 300 6.84 -21.04 -18.03
N ALA A 301 6.24 -19.89 -17.71
CA ALA A 301 6.84 -18.87 -16.85
C ALA A 301 6.79 -19.24 -15.34
N THR A 302 6.11 -20.32 -14.93
CA THR A 302 5.84 -20.67 -13.52
C THR A 302 7.08 -21.07 -12.69
N ASN A 303 8.22 -21.30 -13.35
CA ASN A 303 9.48 -21.70 -12.70
C ASN A 303 10.49 -20.55 -12.49
N ASN A 304 10.26 -19.36 -13.07
CA ASN A 304 11.19 -18.24 -12.89
C ASN A 304 10.98 -17.56 -11.52
N THR A 305 11.91 -17.77 -10.60
CA THR A 305 11.89 -17.14 -9.27
C THR A 305 12.40 -15.70 -9.29
N ALA A 306 13.09 -15.27 -10.35
CA ALA A 306 13.63 -13.91 -10.47
C ALA A 306 12.53 -12.84 -10.59
N ASP A 307 11.32 -13.22 -11.03
CA ASP A 307 10.17 -12.30 -11.19
C ASP A 307 9.33 -12.16 -9.92
N LEU A 308 9.65 -12.91 -8.85
CA LEU A 308 8.92 -12.86 -7.59
C LEU A 308 9.26 -11.58 -6.82
N ALA A 309 8.34 -11.16 -5.97
CA ALA A 309 8.68 -10.26 -4.88
C ALA A 309 9.72 -10.91 -3.97
N SER A 310 10.54 -10.11 -3.31
CA SER A 310 11.63 -10.61 -2.49
C SER A 310 12.10 -9.60 -1.46
N ILE A 311 12.84 -10.08 -0.47
CA ILE A 311 13.68 -9.24 0.37
C ILE A 311 15.10 -9.29 -0.17
N TRP A 312 15.64 -8.12 -0.49
CA TRP A 312 17.01 -7.92 -0.97
C TRP A 312 17.83 -7.21 0.08
N MET A 313 19.05 -7.68 0.31
CA MET A 313 20.00 -7.15 1.28
C MET A 313 21.18 -6.50 0.53
N SER A 314 21.52 -5.26 0.90
CA SER A 314 22.66 -4.54 0.33
C SER A 314 24.00 -5.08 0.83
N PRO A 315 25.13 -4.71 0.20
CA PRO A 315 26.45 -4.68 0.84
C PRO A 315 26.43 -3.89 2.18
N PRO A 316 27.45 -4.03 3.05
CA PRO A 316 27.56 -3.20 4.25
C PRO A 316 27.51 -1.71 3.90
N LEU A 317 26.81 -0.92 4.70
CA LEU A 317 26.71 0.53 4.49
C LEU A 317 28.04 1.26 4.71
N ALA A 318 28.96 0.68 5.49
CA ALA A 318 30.26 1.27 5.78
C ALA A 318 31.36 0.22 5.54
N ASP A 319 31.67 -0.04 4.27
CA ASP A 319 32.83 -0.80 3.82
C ASP A 319 33.81 0.14 3.11
N GLY A 320 34.42 1.06 3.88
CA GLY A 320 35.34 2.08 3.39
C GLY A 320 34.82 3.52 3.52
N GLU A 321 33.73 3.85 2.81
CA GLU A 321 33.08 5.18 2.82
C GLU A 321 31.69 5.13 3.49
N PRO A 322 31.15 6.25 4.05
CA PRO A 322 29.81 6.28 4.61
C PRO A 322 28.71 6.09 3.55
N GLY A 323 27.86 5.09 3.76
CA GLY A 323 26.79 4.70 2.86
C GLY A 323 27.24 3.97 1.60
N LEU A 324 26.26 3.46 0.84
CA LEU A 324 26.53 2.77 -0.43
C LEU A 324 27.00 3.72 -1.53
N THR A 325 27.79 3.19 -2.44
CA THR A 325 28.33 3.87 -3.62
C THR A 325 27.85 3.20 -4.91
N PRO A 326 28.06 3.80 -6.08
CA PRO A 326 27.75 3.13 -7.35
C PRO A 326 28.45 1.78 -7.57
N ALA A 327 29.59 1.54 -6.90
CA ALA A 327 30.28 0.25 -6.98
C ALA A 327 29.50 -0.90 -6.30
N ASP A 328 28.58 -0.56 -5.39
CA ASP A 328 27.77 -1.52 -4.64
C ASP A 328 26.53 -2.00 -5.41
N ALA A 329 26.24 -1.40 -6.57
CA ALA A 329 24.98 -1.60 -7.29
C ALA A 329 24.67 -3.07 -7.60
N ALA A 330 25.68 -3.83 -8.02
CA ALA A 330 25.54 -5.25 -8.36
C ALA A 330 25.66 -6.21 -7.15
N GLY A 331 25.96 -5.69 -5.95
CA GLY A 331 26.30 -6.48 -4.75
C GLY A 331 25.11 -6.88 -3.88
N TRP A 332 23.87 -6.72 -4.36
CA TRP A 332 22.66 -7.02 -3.59
C TRP A 332 22.29 -8.50 -3.66
N THR A 333 21.92 -9.07 -2.50
CA THR A 333 21.62 -10.50 -2.37
C THR A 333 20.17 -10.72 -1.96
N GLN A 334 19.48 -11.64 -2.63
CA GLN A 334 18.15 -12.09 -2.22
C GLN A 334 18.28 -12.94 -0.95
N VAL A 335 17.50 -12.61 0.09
CA VAL A 335 17.53 -13.31 1.39
C VAL A 335 16.18 -13.93 1.76
N TRP A 336 15.13 -13.64 0.99
CA TRP A 336 13.83 -14.31 1.13
C TRP A 336 12.97 -14.10 -0.11
N SER A 337 12.11 -15.06 -0.43
CA SER A 337 11.01 -14.88 -1.40
C SER A 337 9.74 -15.66 -1.03
N PRO A 338 8.57 -15.33 -1.61
CA PRO A 338 7.33 -16.09 -1.43
C PRO A 338 7.43 -17.57 -1.79
N ALA A 339 8.44 -18.00 -2.56
CA ALA A 339 8.66 -19.41 -2.85
C ALA A 339 8.94 -20.27 -1.60
N GLU A 340 9.34 -19.64 -0.50
CA GLU A 340 9.57 -20.30 0.80
C GLU A 340 8.29 -20.42 1.65
N TYR A 341 7.15 -19.89 1.19
CA TYR A 341 5.90 -19.88 1.94
C TYR A 341 4.68 -20.29 1.11
N GLU A 342 4.48 -19.69 -0.07
CA GLU A 342 3.31 -19.93 -0.92
C GLU A 342 3.52 -21.15 -1.84
N PRO A 343 2.77 -22.24 -1.64
CA PRO A 343 2.98 -23.48 -2.37
C PRO A 343 2.41 -23.47 -3.80
N ASP A 344 1.48 -22.55 -4.11
CA ASP A 344 0.93 -22.41 -5.45
C ASP A 344 1.84 -21.56 -6.35
N PRO A 345 2.36 -22.12 -7.46
CA PRO A 345 3.32 -21.43 -8.30
C PRO A 345 2.75 -20.24 -9.09
N VAL A 346 1.42 -20.14 -9.21
CA VAL A 346 0.75 -19.00 -9.85
C VAL A 346 0.44 -17.93 -8.81
N VAL A 347 -0.17 -18.30 -7.68
CA VAL A 347 -0.54 -17.35 -6.62
C VAL A 347 0.70 -16.63 -6.08
N ARG A 348 1.84 -17.32 -5.88
CA ARG A 348 3.08 -16.69 -5.39
C ARG A 348 3.59 -15.55 -6.27
N ARG A 349 3.22 -15.51 -7.55
CA ARG A 349 3.61 -14.43 -8.48
C ARG A 349 2.75 -13.17 -8.32
N ALA A 350 1.63 -13.28 -7.60
CA ALA A 350 0.81 -12.15 -7.20
C ALA A 350 1.15 -11.63 -5.78
N TYR A 351 2.06 -12.28 -5.04
CA TYR A 351 2.51 -11.79 -3.74
C TYR A 351 3.34 -10.53 -3.92
N ALA A 352 2.78 -9.39 -3.52
CA ALA A 352 3.54 -8.18 -3.29
C ALA A 352 4.03 -8.14 -1.84
N LEU A 353 5.07 -7.34 -1.57
CA LEU A 353 5.55 -7.08 -0.21
C LEU A 353 5.29 -5.63 0.20
N GLY A 354 5.04 -5.46 1.49
CA GLY A 354 4.64 -4.21 2.10
C GLY A 354 5.69 -3.68 3.06
N GLY A 355 5.19 -3.19 4.20
CA GLY A 355 5.96 -2.50 5.22
C GLY A 355 7.17 -3.30 5.68
N LEU A 356 8.28 -2.59 5.91
CA LEU A 356 9.57 -3.14 6.31
C LEU A 356 10.14 -2.33 7.49
N ALA A 357 10.59 -2.99 8.56
CA ALA A 357 11.18 -2.30 9.71
C ALA A 357 12.20 -3.15 10.48
N SER A 358 13.24 -2.51 11.00
CA SER A 358 14.16 -3.14 11.95
C SER A 358 13.65 -2.94 13.38
N TYR A 359 13.41 -4.03 14.10
CA TYR A 359 12.91 -4.00 15.48
C TYR A 359 13.50 -5.14 16.31
N GLY A 360 14.08 -4.80 17.47
CA GLY A 360 14.56 -5.79 18.45
C GLY A 360 15.57 -6.80 17.92
N GLY A 361 16.44 -6.39 17.00
CA GLY A 361 17.45 -7.26 16.40
C GLY A 361 16.97 -8.12 15.23
N TYR A 362 15.70 -7.98 14.83
CA TYR A 362 15.11 -8.62 13.65
C TYR A 362 14.71 -7.57 12.61
N LEU A 363 14.70 -7.99 11.35
CA LEU A 363 14.00 -7.32 10.26
C LEU A 363 12.58 -7.91 10.19
N TYR A 364 11.56 -7.06 10.21
CA TYR A 364 10.16 -7.42 10.05
C TYR A 364 9.65 -6.98 8.69
N TRP A 365 8.84 -7.81 8.04
CA TRP A 365 8.12 -7.46 6.83
C TRP A 365 6.76 -8.13 6.78
N GLY A 366 5.89 -7.62 5.91
CA GLY A 366 4.62 -8.28 5.62
C GLY A 366 4.29 -8.30 4.14
N SER A 367 3.33 -9.13 3.76
CA SER A 367 2.87 -9.22 2.37
C SER A 367 1.77 -8.20 2.04
N MET A 368 1.45 -8.11 0.76
CA MET A 368 0.37 -7.33 0.19
C MET A 368 -0.32 -8.16 -0.89
N HIS A 369 -1.66 -8.23 -0.86
CA HIS A 369 -2.46 -8.99 -1.82
C HIS A 369 -3.46 -8.08 -2.53
N VAL A 370 -3.11 -7.64 -3.75
CA VAL A 370 -4.00 -6.76 -4.52
C VAL A 370 -5.32 -7.52 -4.76
N PRO A 371 -6.48 -6.95 -4.40
CA PRO A 371 -7.76 -7.65 -4.52
C PRO A 371 -7.93 -8.29 -5.89
N LEU A 372 -8.26 -9.58 -5.91
CA LEU A 372 -8.50 -10.39 -7.11
C LEU A 372 -7.32 -10.51 -8.10
N GLN A 373 -6.15 -9.93 -7.84
CA GLN A 373 -5.02 -10.00 -8.78
C GLN A 373 -4.54 -11.44 -8.99
N ALA A 374 -4.44 -12.21 -7.90
CA ALA A 374 -4.10 -13.63 -7.97
C ALA A 374 -5.16 -14.43 -8.74
N THR A 375 -6.44 -14.09 -8.59
CA THR A 375 -7.55 -14.70 -9.34
C THR A 375 -7.40 -14.46 -10.83
N THR A 376 -7.21 -13.20 -11.23
CA THR A 376 -7.03 -12.80 -12.63
C THR A 376 -5.86 -13.54 -13.26
N LEU A 377 -4.75 -13.62 -12.53
CA LEU A 377 -3.57 -14.35 -12.95
C LEU A 377 -3.85 -15.84 -13.12
N HIS A 378 -4.52 -16.45 -12.14
CA HIS A 378 -4.84 -17.87 -12.15
C HIS A 378 -5.81 -18.23 -13.28
N ILE A 379 -6.85 -17.43 -13.53
CA ILE A 379 -7.79 -17.63 -14.63
C ILE A 379 -7.07 -17.53 -15.99
N LYS A 380 -6.09 -16.63 -16.13
CA LYS A 380 -5.31 -16.51 -17.36
C LYS A 380 -4.46 -17.76 -17.64
N VAL A 381 -3.87 -18.35 -16.60
CA VAL A 381 -3.01 -19.55 -16.73
C VAL A 381 -3.84 -20.83 -16.83
N TYR A 382 -4.88 -20.95 -16.01
CA TYR A 382 -5.79 -22.09 -15.93
C TYR A 382 -7.25 -21.62 -16.02
N PRO A 383 -7.78 -21.43 -17.25
CA PRO A 383 -9.14 -20.97 -17.44
C PRO A 383 -10.17 -21.95 -16.83
N PRO A 384 -11.08 -21.47 -15.96
CA PRO A 384 -12.12 -22.33 -15.39
C PRO A 384 -13.11 -22.76 -16.48
N LYS A 385 -13.52 -24.03 -16.44
CA LYS A 385 -14.44 -24.65 -17.42
C LYS A 385 -15.89 -24.68 -16.96
N SER A 386 -16.15 -24.31 -15.70
CA SER A 386 -17.49 -24.23 -15.11
C SER A 386 -17.59 -23.10 -14.09
N GLN A 387 -18.82 -22.77 -13.71
CA GLN A 387 -19.07 -21.76 -12.68
C GLN A 387 -18.52 -22.19 -11.31
N GLU A 388 -18.61 -23.48 -10.99
CA GLU A 388 -18.08 -24.06 -9.76
C GLU A 388 -16.55 -23.93 -9.72
N GLN A 389 -15.86 -24.19 -10.83
CA GLN A 389 -14.41 -24.02 -10.92
C GLN A 389 -14.00 -22.55 -10.81
N LEU A 390 -14.78 -21.64 -11.39
CA LEU A 390 -14.55 -20.20 -11.24
C LEU A 390 -14.68 -19.79 -9.78
N GLN A 391 -15.75 -20.21 -9.09
CA GLN A 391 -15.96 -19.89 -7.67
C GLN A 391 -14.86 -20.50 -6.78
N ALA A 392 -14.46 -21.76 -7.05
CA ALA A 392 -13.34 -22.38 -6.35
C ALA A 392 -12.02 -21.62 -6.57
N THR A 393 -11.77 -21.14 -7.79
CA THR A 393 -10.58 -20.34 -8.13
C THR A 393 -10.59 -18.99 -7.41
N ILE A 394 -11.72 -18.27 -7.41
CA ILE A 394 -11.87 -17.01 -6.67
C ILE A 394 -11.56 -17.25 -5.19
N LYS A 395 -12.19 -18.25 -4.57
CA LYS A 395 -11.98 -18.58 -3.16
C LYS A 395 -10.52 -18.93 -2.84
N ASN A 396 -9.94 -19.87 -3.59
CA ASN A 396 -8.66 -20.48 -3.25
C ASN A 396 -7.44 -19.63 -3.61
N THR A 397 -7.63 -18.52 -4.32
CA THR A 397 -6.56 -17.56 -4.68
C THR A 397 -6.51 -16.34 -3.77
N GLN A 398 -7.51 -16.11 -2.91
CA GLN A 398 -7.46 -15.01 -1.95
C GLN A 398 -6.47 -15.29 -0.83
N ARG A 399 -5.81 -14.23 -0.33
CA ARG A 399 -4.85 -14.27 0.77
C ARG A 399 -5.00 -12.99 1.61
N ALA A 400 -5.08 -13.14 2.92
CA ALA A 400 -4.78 -12.06 3.86
C ALA A 400 -3.26 -11.90 4.00
N PHE A 401 -2.78 -10.76 4.49
CA PHE A 401 -1.34 -10.56 4.59
C PHE A 401 -0.70 -11.46 5.64
N VAL A 402 0.56 -11.80 5.44
CA VAL A 402 1.40 -12.48 6.42
C VAL A 402 2.37 -11.51 7.07
N VAL A 403 2.78 -11.80 8.31
CA VAL A 403 3.86 -11.09 9.00
C VAL A 403 5.00 -12.05 9.22
N LEU A 404 6.18 -11.67 8.73
CA LEU A 404 7.41 -12.43 8.89
C LEU A 404 8.45 -11.57 9.60
N ARG A 405 9.44 -12.26 10.17
CA ARG A 405 10.68 -11.62 10.59
C ARG A 405 11.87 -12.50 10.30
N GLY A 406 13.04 -11.90 10.23
CA GLY A 406 14.28 -12.64 10.08
C GLY A 406 15.48 -11.90 10.63
N LYS A 407 16.59 -12.62 10.75
CA LYS A 407 17.86 -12.09 11.25
C LYS A 407 19.02 -12.93 10.73
N ASP A 408 20.23 -12.37 10.91
CA ASP A 408 21.50 -13.04 10.67
C ASP A 408 21.63 -13.54 9.21
N PHE A 409 21.03 -12.76 8.30
CA PHE A 409 20.97 -13.02 6.87
C PHE A 409 22.35 -13.17 6.22
N GLY A 410 22.43 -14.06 5.24
CA GLY A 410 23.66 -14.37 4.48
C GLY A 410 24.68 -15.20 5.25
N GLY A 411 24.36 -15.67 6.46
CA GLY A 411 25.21 -16.51 7.30
C GLY A 411 24.62 -17.90 7.55
N ALA A 412 25.39 -18.77 8.20
CA ALA A 412 24.93 -20.12 8.58
C ALA A 412 23.80 -20.12 9.63
N ASP A 413 23.64 -19.00 10.35
CA ASP A 413 22.62 -18.80 11.39
C ASP A 413 21.39 -18.03 10.87
N GLU A 414 21.26 -17.84 9.55
CA GLU A 414 20.11 -17.16 8.95
C GLU A 414 18.81 -17.82 9.41
N LYS A 415 17.88 -17.00 9.89
CA LYS A 415 16.58 -17.47 10.37
C LYS A 415 15.48 -16.56 9.87
N VAL A 416 14.46 -17.17 9.26
CA VAL A 416 13.18 -16.54 8.94
C VAL A 416 12.06 -17.25 9.72
N GLU A 417 11.18 -16.47 10.33
CA GLU A 417 10.03 -16.95 11.09
C GLU A 417 8.75 -16.32 10.55
N THR A 418 7.74 -17.14 10.29
CA THR A 418 6.37 -16.67 10.02
C THR A 418 5.69 -16.42 11.36
N LEU A 419 5.39 -15.16 11.68
CA LEU A 419 4.72 -14.79 12.93
C LEU A 419 3.21 -14.96 12.82
N TYR A 420 2.66 -14.44 11.73
CA TYR A 420 1.24 -14.51 11.38
C TYR A 420 1.12 -15.01 9.94
N GLY A 421 0.44 -16.14 9.75
CA GLY A 421 0.32 -16.80 8.45
C GLY A 421 -0.40 -18.15 8.55
N GLU A 422 -0.25 -19.02 7.56
CA GLU A 422 -0.90 -20.33 7.51
C GLU A 422 0.12 -21.47 7.44
N SER A 423 -0.17 -22.57 8.15
CA SER A 423 0.63 -23.81 8.05
C SER A 423 0.32 -24.61 6.78
N GLU A 424 -0.85 -24.38 6.18
CA GLU A 424 -1.31 -25.01 4.95
C GLU A 424 -2.03 -24.00 4.07
N LEU A 425 -1.86 -24.09 2.75
CA LEU A 425 -2.51 -23.21 1.79
C LEU A 425 -3.09 -24.01 0.61
N PRO A 426 -4.15 -23.50 -0.05
CA PRO A 426 -4.65 -24.10 -1.29
C PRO A 426 -3.62 -24.01 -2.40
N LYS A 427 -3.41 -25.13 -3.09
CA LYS A 427 -2.60 -25.26 -4.30
C LYS A 427 -3.41 -25.91 -5.42
N PHE A 428 -3.28 -25.38 -6.62
CA PHE A 428 -3.90 -25.96 -7.81
C PHE A 428 -2.95 -26.98 -8.46
N ASP A 429 -3.43 -28.20 -8.65
CA ASP A 429 -2.79 -29.20 -9.50
C ASP A 429 -3.53 -29.27 -10.84
N PRO A 430 -2.96 -28.75 -11.94
CA PRO A 430 -3.59 -28.80 -13.26
C PRO A 430 -3.66 -30.22 -13.86
N LYS A 431 -2.87 -31.19 -13.35
CA LYS A 431 -2.84 -32.58 -13.84
C LYS A 431 -3.88 -33.46 -13.15
N ALA A 432 -4.36 -33.05 -11.98
CA ALA A 432 -5.39 -33.78 -11.25
C ALA A 432 -6.66 -33.96 -12.10
N ASN A 433 -7.45 -35.00 -11.78
CA ASN A 433 -8.71 -35.32 -12.45
C ASN A 433 -8.56 -35.42 -13.99
N ASN A 434 -7.54 -36.13 -14.48
CA ASN A 434 -7.25 -36.29 -15.91
C ASN A 434 -7.07 -34.96 -16.67
N GLY A 435 -6.39 -33.98 -16.06
CA GLY A 435 -6.16 -32.67 -16.67
C GLY A 435 -7.34 -31.70 -16.57
N VAL A 436 -8.36 -32.02 -15.78
CA VAL A 436 -9.43 -31.06 -15.42
C VAL A 436 -8.94 -30.08 -14.37
N GLY A 437 -7.99 -30.49 -13.54
CA GLY A 437 -7.42 -29.71 -12.45
C GLY A 437 -8.20 -29.87 -11.15
N ALA A 438 -7.50 -29.70 -10.03
CA ALA A 438 -8.09 -29.74 -8.69
C ALA A 438 -7.31 -28.84 -7.73
N TRP A 439 -8.03 -28.25 -6.77
CA TRP A 439 -7.42 -27.61 -5.62
C TRP A 439 -7.23 -28.64 -4.50
N SER A 440 -6.10 -28.57 -3.82
CA SER A 440 -5.86 -29.30 -2.57
C SER A 440 -5.19 -28.39 -1.55
N THR A 441 -5.45 -28.64 -0.28
CA THR A 441 -4.71 -28.01 0.82
C THR A 441 -3.37 -28.71 0.95
N VAL A 442 -2.27 -27.95 0.95
CA VAL A 442 -0.92 -28.49 1.07
C VAL A 442 -0.12 -27.70 2.12
N PRO A 443 0.83 -28.35 2.84
CA PRO A 443 1.67 -27.65 3.80
C PRO A 443 2.51 -26.53 3.17
N THR A 444 2.65 -25.42 3.89
CA THR A 444 3.56 -24.31 3.53
C THR A 444 5.00 -24.58 3.95
N GLY A 445 5.23 -25.59 4.80
CA GLY A 445 6.54 -25.91 5.38
C GLY A 445 6.89 -25.05 6.60
N VAL A 446 6.01 -24.15 7.03
CA VAL A 446 6.17 -23.32 8.22
C VAL A 446 5.04 -23.55 9.21
N THR A 447 5.25 -23.17 10.46
CA THR A 447 4.19 -23.08 11.47
C THR A 447 4.19 -21.67 12.06
N PRO A 448 3.10 -20.90 11.92
CA PRO A 448 3.01 -19.55 12.44
C PRO A 448 3.24 -19.50 13.95
N VAL A 449 4.03 -18.54 14.42
CA VAL A 449 4.41 -18.43 15.84
C VAL A 449 3.27 -17.89 16.71
N HIS A 450 2.44 -16.99 16.18
CA HIS A 450 1.46 -16.25 16.98
C HIS A 450 0.00 -16.40 16.53
N GLY A 451 -0.27 -16.50 15.22
CA GLY A 451 -1.64 -16.61 14.74
C GLY A 451 -1.77 -16.70 13.22
N ALA A 452 -3.02 -16.64 12.77
CA ALA A 452 -3.38 -16.69 11.35
C ALA A 452 -2.95 -15.41 10.60
N SER A 453 -2.93 -15.50 9.27
CA SER A 453 -2.75 -14.34 8.39
C SER A 453 -3.81 -13.24 8.66
N GLY A 454 -3.50 -12.00 8.29
CA GLY A 454 -4.37 -10.84 8.49
C GLY A 454 -4.67 -10.49 9.94
N PHE A 455 -3.90 -11.04 10.89
CA PHE A 455 -4.23 -11.07 12.32
C PHE A 455 -5.58 -11.73 12.62
N GLY A 456 -5.96 -12.73 11.82
CA GLY A 456 -7.24 -13.44 11.94
C GLY A 456 -8.40 -12.77 11.18
N ASP A 457 -8.14 -11.74 10.39
CA ASP A 457 -9.14 -11.13 9.50
C ASP A 457 -8.79 -11.39 8.02
N PRO A 458 -9.63 -12.12 7.26
CA PRO A 458 -9.37 -12.44 5.86
C PRO A 458 -9.43 -11.22 4.92
N TYR A 459 -10.03 -10.11 5.35
CA TYR A 459 -10.12 -8.87 4.58
C TYR A 459 -8.93 -7.93 4.81
N ASN A 460 -8.03 -8.30 5.71
CA ASN A 460 -6.82 -7.55 5.98
C ASN A 460 -5.74 -7.94 4.97
N LEU A 461 -5.69 -7.24 3.84
CA LEU A 461 -4.94 -7.68 2.67
C LEU A 461 -3.51 -7.15 2.60
N TYR A 462 -3.22 -6.02 3.24
CA TYR A 462 -1.89 -5.38 3.22
C TYR A 462 -1.33 -5.15 4.62
N ALA A 463 -0.09 -5.58 4.85
CA ALA A 463 0.78 -4.95 5.85
C ALA A 463 1.38 -3.69 5.20
N TRP A 464 0.67 -2.57 5.22
CA TRP A 464 0.97 -1.44 4.32
C TRP A 464 2.21 -0.64 4.73
N LYS A 465 2.35 -0.39 6.04
CA LYS A 465 3.50 0.33 6.59
C LYS A 465 3.88 -0.22 7.95
N MET A 466 5.19 -0.24 8.22
CA MET A 466 5.75 -0.53 9.53
C MET A 466 6.53 0.67 10.04
N MET A 467 6.41 0.97 11.33
CA MET A 467 7.12 2.08 11.97
C MET A 467 7.43 1.76 13.42
N VAL A 468 8.66 2.02 13.86
CA VAL A 468 9.03 1.89 15.27
C VAL A 468 8.86 3.24 15.96
N ALA A 469 8.09 3.27 17.04
CA ALA A 469 7.92 4.45 17.89
C ALA A 469 7.83 4.02 19.36
N GLY A 470 8.47 4.77 20.26
CA GLY A 470 8.38 4.52 21.70
C GLY A 470 8.81 3.11 22.13
N GLY A 471 9.73 2.48 21.39
CA GLY A 471 10.21 1.13 21.66
C GLY A 471 9.27 0.01 21.23
N ARG A 472 8.26 0.30 20.39
CA ARG A 472 7.32 -0.68 19.84
C ARG A 472 7.35 -0.64 18.31
N LEU A 473 7.08 -1.77 17.68
CA LEU A 473 6.84 -1.84 16.25
C LEU A 473 5.33 -1.74 16.00
N TYR A 474 4.93 -0.76 15.19
CA TYR A 474 3.56 -0.60 14.71
C TYR A 474 3.43 -1.10 13.27
N ILE A 475 2.32 -1.77 12.98
CA ILE A 475 1.94 -2.23 11.65
C ILE A 475 0.60 -1.63 11.30
N GLY A 476 0.60 -0.75 10.31
CA GLY A 476 -0.60 -0.18 9.71
C GLY A 476 -1.06 -1.05 8.55
N THR A 477 -2.35 -1.36 8.51
CA THR A 477 -2.90 -2.32 7.54
C THR A 477 -3.81 -1.66 6.49
N MET A 478 -4.25 -2.45 5.52
CA MET A 478 -5.40 -2.14 4.66
C MET A 478 -6.44 -3.23 4.81
N ASP A 479 -7.62 -2.81 5.25
CA ASP A 479 -8.80 -3.64 5.38
C ASP A 479 -9.74 -3.37 4.20
N PHE A 480 -10.08 -4.41 3.44
CA PHE A 480 -10.91 -4.30 2.25
C PHE A 480 -12.39 -4.64 2.50
N ALA A 481 -12.79 -4.94 3.74
CA ALA A 481 -14.12 -5.45 4.06
C ALA A 481 -15.22 -4.49 3.63
N TYR A 482 -15.08 -3.18 3.88
CA TYR A 482 -16.13 -2.21 3.54
C TYR A 482 -16.44 -2.21 2.04
N ILE A 483 -15.42 -2.26 1.19
CA ILE A 483 -15.62 -2.31 -0.27
C ILE A 483 -16.11 -3.69 -0.70
N ALA A 484 -15.49 -4.76 -0.20
CA ALA A 484 -15.84 -6.13 -0.59
C ALA A 484 -17.27 -6.52 -0.21
N LEU A 485 -17.79 -5.95 0.88
CA LEU A 485 -19.10 -6.23 1.43
C LEU A 485 -20.11 -5.11 1.14
N GLU A 486 -19.77 -4.13 0.29
CA GLU A 486 -20.65 -3.04 -0.10
C GLU A 486 -21.24 -2.26 1.10
N GLY A 487 -20.47 -2.11 2.18
CA GLY A 487 -20.89 -1.44 3.41
C GLY A 487 -21.88 -2.24 4.29
N GLU A 488 -22.17 -3.50 3.95
CA GLU A 488 -23.12 -4.35 4.67
C GLU A 488 -22.41 -5.54 5.34
N MET A 489 -22.36 -5.54 6.67
CA MET A 489 -21.76 -6.66 7.41
C MET A 489 -22.60 -7.92 7.33
N PRO A 490 -21.99 -9.12 7.18
CA PRO A 490 -22.73 -10.37 7.24
C PRO A 490 -23.36 -10.55 8.62
N ALA A 491 -24.54 -11.18 8.65
CA ALA A 491 -25.30 -11.39 9.90
C ALA A 491 -24.58 -12.32 10.90
N GLU A 492 -23.73 -13.23 10.40
CA GLU A 492 -22.94 -14.17 11.20
C GLU A 492 -21.48 -14.18 10.68
N PRO A 493 -20.46 -14.25 11.56
CA PRO A 493 -19.07 -14.38 11.15
C PRO A 493 -18.78 -15.76 10.53
N GLU A 494 -17.76 -15.83 9.66
CA GLU A 494 -17.32 -17.10 9.09
C GLU A 494 -16.69 -18.01 10.18
N PRO A 495 -16.99 -19.33 10.21
CA PRO A 495 -16.46 -20.23 11.22
C PRO A 495 -14.92 -20.23 11.28
N GLY A 496 -14.36 -19.94 12.46
CA GLY A 496 -12.91 -19.89 12.69
C GLY A 496 -12.28 -18.50 12.50
N TYR A 497 -13.08 -17.48 12.18
CA TYR A 497 -12.66 -16.09 12.09
C TYR A 497 -13.48 -15.21 13.03
N ASP A 498 -12.90 -14.09 13.45
CA ASP A 498 -13.67 -13.05 14.14
C ASP A 498 -14.67 -12.41 13.16
N ALA A 499 -15.74 -11.80 13.68
CA ALA A 499 -16.57 -10.93 12.87
C ALA A 499 -15.70 -9.81 12.29
N PRO A 500 -15.78 -9.54 10.97
CA PRO A 500 -14.99 -8.48 10.39
C PRO A 500 -15.30 -7.16 11.10
N THR A 501 -14.43 -6.19 10.94
CA THR A 501 -14.70 -4.80 11.33
C THR A 501 -14.54 -3.92 10.10
N PHE A 502 -15.25 -2.80 10.05
CA PHE A 502 -14.98 -1.80 9.02
C PHE A 502 -13.97 -0.78 9.51
N GLY A 503 -13.08 -0.40 8.60
CA GLY A 503 -11.95 0.47 8.88
C GLY A 503 -10.66 -0.34 9.03
N SER A 504 -9.55 0.34 8.81
CA SER A 504 -8.21 -0.25 8.92
C SER A 504 -7.84 -0.57 10.35
N ASP A 505 -6.86 -1.47 10.44
CA ASP A 505 -6.25 -1.80 11.71
C ASP A 505 -4.91 -1.09 11.91
N LEU A 506 -4.62 -0.84 13.17
CA LEU A 506 -3.27 -0.57 13.67
C LEU A 506 -2.92 -1.63 14.71
N TRP A 507 -1.86 -2.39 14.46
CA TRP A 507 -1.33 -3.39 15.37
C TRP A 507 0.01 -2.96 15.94
N SER A 508 0.35 -3.43 17.15
CA SER A 508 1.66 -3.18 17.77
C SER A 508 2.29 -4.44 18.35
N PHE A 509 3.57 -4.65 18.06
CA PHE A 509 4.43 -5.57 18.81
C PHE A 509 5.10 -4.82 19.96
N ASP A 510 4.63 -5.09 21.17
CA ASP A 510 5.15 -4.48 22.41
C ASP A 510 6.57 -4.95 22.76
N ALA A 511 6.96 -6.13 22.26
CA ALA A 511 8.30 -6.69 22.33
C ALA A 511 8.49 -7.70 21.19
N PRO A 512 9.73 -7.99 20.75
CA PRO A 512 9.96 -8.85 19.59
C PRO A 512 9.35 -10.24 19.72
N GLY A 513 9.47 -10.89 20.88
CA GLY A 513 8.97 -12.25 21.11
C GLY A 513 7.51 -12.37 21.58
N ARG A 514 6.74 -11.28 21.57
CA ARG A 514 5.35 -11.26 22.03
C ARG A 514 4.40 -11.17 20.82
N PRO A 515 3.19 -11.72 20.90
CA PRO A 515 2.19 -11.51 19.87
C PRO A 515 1.86 -10.01 19.73
N ALA A 516 1.41 -9.63 18.54
CA ALA A 516 0.88 -8.30 18.28
C ALA A 516 -0.43 -8.08 19.06
N ARG A 517 -0.64 -6.84 19.48
CA ARG A 517 -1.88 -6.36 20.11
C ARG A 517 -2.55 -5.34 19.18
N ALA A 518 -3.87 -5.41 19.06
CA ALA A 518 -4.65 -4.40 18.37
C ALA A 518 -4.60 -3.07 19.14
N VAL A 519 -4.24 -2.00 18.43
CA VAL A 519 -4.30 -0.61 18.92
C VAL A 519 -5.62 0.02 18.46
N ASP A 520 -6.02 -0.22 17.22
CA ASP A 520 -7.31 0.17 16.63
C ASP A 520 -7.72 -0.85 15.56
N LYS A 521 -9.02 -1.10 15.40
CA LYS A 521 -9.61 -1.96 14.35
C LYS A 521 -10.83 -1.30 13.67
N THR A 522 -10.93 0.02 13.77
CA THR A 522 -12.14 0.79 13.44
C THR A 522 -11.85 1.95 12.51
N GLY A 523 -10.65 2.00 11.95
CA GLY A 523 -10.17 3.15 11.18
C GLY A 523 -10.10 4.43 12.01
N PHE A 524 -9.80 4.34 13.30
CA PHE A 524 -9.78 5.43 14.27
C PHE A 524 -11.14 6.13 14.44
N GLY A 525 -12.22 5.33 14.50
CA GLY A 525 -13.59 5.81 14.63
C GLY A 525 -14.25 6.24 13.32
N ASN A 526 -13.56 6.11 12.18
CA ASN A 526 -14.14 6.27 10.86
C ASN A 526 -14.00 4.95 10.07
N PRO A 527 -15.09 4.17 9.92
CA PRO A 527 -15.06 2.87 9.22
C PRO A 527 -14.73 2.98 7.73
N LEU A 528 -14.79 4.19 7.15
CA LEU A 528 -14.44 4.43 5.75
C LEU A 528 -12.91 4.56 5.55
N ASN A 529 -12.15 4.71 6.64
CA ASN A 529 -10.68 4.70 6.60
C ASN A 529 -10.16 3.28 6.41
N GLN A 530 -10.21 2.78 5.18
CA GLN A 530 -9.80 1.43 4.82
C GLN A 530 -8.29 1.15 4.99
N GLY A 531 -7.44 2.16 5.23
CA GLY A 531 -6.00 1.92 5.36
C GLY A 531 -5.22 2.90 6.22
N VAL A 532 -4.29 2.36 7.01
CA VAL A 532 -3.18 3.10 7.61
C VAL A 532 -2.05 3.17 6.58
N ARG A 533 -2.05 4.23 5.77
CA ARG A 533 -1.24 4.30 4.55
C ARG A 533 0.20 4.72 4.78
N THR A 534 0.42 5.71 5.64
CA THR A 534 1.74 6.26 5.96
C THR A 534 1.90 6.47 7.46
N MET A 535 3.15 6.41 7.93
CA MET A 535 3.49 6.65 9.32
C MET A 535 4.85 7.35 9.43
N VAL A 536 4.97 8.28 10.38
CA VAL A 536 6.26 8.85 10.79
C VAL A 536 6.31 8.96 12.31
N ALA A 537 7.43 8.53 12.90
CA ALA A 537 7.64 8.60 14.34
C ALA A 537 8.32 9.92 14.76
N ASP A 538 7.99 10.37 15.97
CA ASP A 538 8.70 11.42 16.71
C ASP A 538 8.85 10.99 18.16
N GLY A 539 9.96 10.30 18.47
CA GLY A 539 10.18 9.65 19.76
C GLY A 539 9.12 8.57 20.03
N SER A 540 8.24 8.80 21.00
CA SER A 540 7.11 7.92 21.35
C SER A 540 5.80 8.29 20.64
N THR A 541 5.76 9.40 19.91
CA THR A 541 4.59 9.82 19.14
C THR A 541 4.64 9.21 17.75
N LEU A 542 3.50 8.79 17.25
CA LEU A 542 3.34 8.31 15.89
C LEU A 542 2.33 9.22 15.17
N TYR A 543 2.70 9.73 14.00
CA TYR A 543 1.79 10.45 13.11
C TYR A 543 1.40 9.54 11.96
N ILE A 544 0.10 9.49 11.68
CA ILE A 544 -0.50 8.47 10.84
C ILE A 544 -1.31 9.13 9.75
N GLY A 545 -1.02 8.78 8.50
CA GLY A 545 -1.79 9.19 7.34
C GLY A 545 -2.72 8.07 6.87
N MET A 546 -4.00 8.37 6.69
CA MET A 546 -5.04 7.39 6.32
C MET A 546 -5.31 7.36 4.82
N ALA A 547 -5.92 6.26 4.39
CA ALA A 547 -6.47 6.04 3.06
C ALA A 547 -7.99 5.84 3.16
N ASN A 548 -8.75 6.67 2.46
CA ASN A 548 -10.21 6.62 2.43
C ASN A 548 -10.72 7.06 1.03
N PRO A 549 -11.20 6.12 0.20
CA PRO A 549 -11.60 6.40 -1.18
C PRO A 549 -13.08 6.78 -1.35
N MET A 550 -13.84 6.97 -0.27
CA MET A 550 -15.30 7.17 -0.33
C MET A 550 -15.66 8.61 -0.74
N ASN A 551 -15.37 8.94 -2.01
CA ASN A 551 -15.34 10.30 -2.50
C ASN A 551 -16.70 11.02 -2.55
N LEU A 552 -17.83 10.33 -2.31
CA LEU A 552 -19.16 10.94 -2.22
C LEU A 552 -19.65 11.13 -0.77
N ARG A 553 -18.89 10.67 0.23
CA ARG A 553 -19.26 10.78 1.65
C ARG A 553 -18.92 12.15 2.23
N THR A 554 -19.78 13.13 1.97
CA THR A 554 -19.58 14.54 2.35
C THR A 554 -20.60 15.08 3.37
N ASP A 555 -21.64 14.30 3.74
CA ASP A 555 -22.59 14.69 4.78
C ASP A 555 -21.97 14.59 6.19
N PRO A 556 -21.82 15.73 6.91
CA PRO A 556 -21.23 15.76 8.24
C PRO A 556 -22.07 15.06 9.33
N SER A 557 -23.32 14.68 9.04
CA SER A 557 -24.14 13.85 9.92
C SER A 557 -23.71 12.37 9.93
N THR A 558 -22.84 11.98 9.00
CA THR A 558 -22.34 10.62 8.83
C THR A 558 -20.81 10.56 8.84
N HIS A 559 -20.24 9.37 8.63
CA HIS A 559 -18.81 9.24 8.38
C HIS A 559 -18.42 9.83 7.03
N LEU A 560 -17.31 10.57 7.03
CA LEU A 560 -16.86 11.37 5.90
C LEU A 560 -15.70 10.68 5.15
N GLY A 561 -15.69 10.83 3.84
CA GLY A 561 -14.65 10.35 2.92
C GLY A 561 -13.36 11.17 2.93
N GLY A 562 -12.37 10.73 2.16
CA GLY A 562 -11.11 11.45 1.99
C GLY A 562 -10.12 11.29 3.14
N TRP A 563 -8.87 11.68 2.87
CA TRP A 563 -7.74 11.41 3.77
C TRP A 563 -7.91 12.02 5.15
N GLU A 564 -7.30 11.38 6.15
CA GLU A 564 -7.18 11.87 7.52
C GLU A 564 -5.73 11.79 7.99
N LEU A 565 -5.34 12.74 8.85
CA LEU A 565 -4.06 12.77 9.54
C LEU A 565 -4.30 12.66 11.04
N HIS A 566 -3.71 11.66 11.68
CA HIS A 566 -3.87 11.36 13.10
C HIS A 566 -2.56 11.46 13.87
N LYS A 567 -2.67 11.73 15.17
CA LYS A 567 -1.58 11.66 16.15
C LYS A 567 -1.92 10.59 17.17
N LEU A 568 -1.01 9.65 17.35
CA LEU A 568 -1.04 8.64 18.40
C LEU A 568 0.04 8.98 19.44
N THR A 569 -0.37 9.17 20.69
CA THR A 569 0.54 9.39 21.81
C THR A 569 0.32 8.35 22.89
N ARG A 570 1.41 7.91 23.51
CA ARG A 570 1.33 7.15 24.75
C ARG A 570 0.80 8.05 25.89
N ARG A 571 -0.18 7.55 26.66
CA ARG A 571 -0.60 8.19 27.91
C ARG A 571 0.34 7.83 29.05
#